data_AF-A0A9P9FWU0-F1
#
_entry.id   AF-A0A9P9FWU0-F1
#
_cell.length_a   1.000
_cell.length_b   1.000
_cell.length_c   1.000
_cell.angle_alpha   90.00
_cell.angle_beta   90.00
_cell.angle_gamma   90.00
#
_symmetry.space_group_name_H-M   'P 1'
#
loop_
_entity.id
_entity.type
_entity.pdbx_description
1 polymer ?
#
loop_
_entity_poly.entity_id
_entity_poly.type
_entity_poly.pdbx_seq_one_letter_code
_entity_poly.pdbx_strand_id
1 'polypeptide(L)'
;MKVFFFLTALLSAPALGQTIGLPACAETCVLNGIGASGCATTDAGCICISPSFLASVEACISTDCDALDQAATLSFATQFCAQAGVTISVPS
;
A
#
# COMPACT_ATOMS: atom_id res chain seq x y z
N MET A 1 35.08 16.67 28.59
CA MET A 1 33.67 16.90 28.96
C MET A 1 32.79 16.35 27.85
N LYS A 2 31.82 15.53 28.24
CA LYS A 2 30.97 14.67 27.41
C LYS A 2 29.97 15.54 26.66
N VAL A 3 30.09 15.67 25.34
CA VAL A 3 28.99 16.23 24.54
C VAL A 3 27.99 15.10 24.34
N PHE A 4 26.84 15.25 24.97
CA PHE A 4 25.73 14.32 24.96
C PHE A 4 25.21 14.14 23.52
N PHE A 5 25.17 12.89 23.10
CA PHE A 5 24.28 12.34 22.08
C PHE A 5 22.86 12.83 22.38
N PHE A 6 22.16 13.45 21.43
CA PHE A 6 20.71 13.33 21.20
C PHE A 6 20.27 14.43 20.22
N LEU A 7 20.03 14.01 18.97
CA LEU A 7 18.99 14.48 18.04
C LEU A 7 19.30 13.84 16.68
N THR A 8 19.13 12.52 16.60
CA THR A 8 19.02 11.83 15.31
C THR A 8 17.74 12.32 14.66
N ALA A 9 17.87 13.29 13.75
CA ALA A 9 16.83 13.63 12.81
C ALA A 9 16.43 12.35 12.08
N LEU A 10 15.19 11.91 12.28
CA LEU A 10 14.53 10.94 11.41
C LEU A 10 14.36 11.62 10.04
N LEU A 11 15.41 11.61 9.22
CA LEU A 11 15.26 11.70 7.77
C LEU A 11 14.85 10.32 7.28
N SER A 12 13.58 9.95 7.49
CA SER A 12 12.93 9.05 6.56
C SER A 12 12.67 9.86 5.29
N ALA A 13 13.70 10.03 4.47
CA ALA A 13 13.48 10.27 3.05
C ALA A 13 13.34 8.87 2.43
N PRO A 14 12.13 8.34 2.21
CA PRO A 14 12.03 7.33 1.18
C PRO A 14 12.42 8.04 -0.10
N ALA A 15 13.53 7.59 -0.68
CA ALA A 15 13.94 7.95 -2.02
C ALA A 15 12.71 7.88 -2.92
N LEU A 16 12.59 8.85 -3.82
CA LEU A 16 11.57 8.88 -4.86
C LEU A 16 11.73 7.65 -5.77
N GLY A 17 11.19 6.51 -5.31
CA GLY A 17 10.89 5.36 -6.13
C GLY A 17 9.67 5.71 -6.94
N GLN A 18 9.90 6.28 -8.11
CA GLN A 18 8.89 6.61 -9.09
C GLN A 18 8.32 5.30 -9.69
N THR A 19 7.70 4.45 -8.88
CA THR A 19 6.72 3.48 -9.38
C THR A 19 5.47 4.31 -9.65
N ILE A 20 5.26 4.67 -10.91
CA ILE A 20 4.17 5.55 -11.33
C ILE A 20 2.84 4.94 -10.85
N GLY A 21 2.33 5.43 -9.72
CA GLY A 21 1.01 5.10 -9.18
C GLY A 21 0.93 4.58 -7.73
N LEU A 22 1.96 3.93 -7.15
CA LEU A 22 1.85 3.30 -5.82
C LEU A 22 2.89 3.82 -4.82
N PRO A 23 2.49 4.33 -3.64
CA PRO A 23 3.42 4.79 -2.61
C PRO A 23 4.31 3.68 -2.05
N ALA A 24 5.54 4.04 -1.64
CA ALA A 24 6.50 3.08 -1.10
C ALA A 24 6.02 2.40 0.19
N CYS A 25 5.28 3.10 1.05
CA CYS A 25 4.71 2.51 2.26
C CYS A 25 3.69 1.40 1.92
N ALA A 26 3.01 1.52 0.77
CA ALA A 26 1.95 0.62 0.35
C ALA A 26 2.46 -0.61 -0.42
N GLU A 27 3.70 -0.59 -0.94
CA GLU A 27 4.29 -1.76 -1.62
C GLU A 27 4.28 -3.00 -0.72
N THR A 28 4.75 -2.85 0.52
CA THR A 28 4.79 -3.97 1.48
C THR A 28 3.37 -4.40 1.86
N CYS A 29 2.44 -3.45 2.02
CA CYS A 29 1.04 -3.75 2.30
C CYS A 29 0.37 -4.55 1.19
N VAL A 30 0.61 -4.19 -0.08
CA VAL A 30 0.08 -4.90 -1.24
C VAL A 30 0.66 -6.31 -1.32
N LEU A 31 1.98 -6.48 -1.15
CA LEU A 31 2.62 -7.80 -1.17
C LEU A 31 2.07 -8.72 -0.06
N ASN A 32 1.90 -8.20 1.15
CA ASN A 32 1.30 -8.93 2.26
C ASN A 32 -0.16 -9.28 1.97
N GLY A 33 -0.93 -8.34 1.43
CA GLY A 33 -2.30 -8.55 1.02
C GLY A 33 -2.42 -9.65 -0.04
N ILE A 34 -1.55 -9.66 -1.06
CA ILE A 34 -1.55 -10.71 -2.10
C ILE A 34 -1.25 -12.07 -1.45
N GLY A 35 -0.29 -12.14 -0.53
CA GLY A 35 -0.03 -13.36 0.24
C GLY A 35 -1.25 -13.87 1.02
N ALA A 36 -2.02 -12.96 1.64
CA ALA A 36 -3.25 -13.27 2.36
C ALA A 36 -4.45 -13.61 1.43
N SER A 37 -4.40 -13.20 0.16
CA SER A 37 -5.47 -13.40 -0.81
C SER A 37 -5.62 -14.84 -1.28
N GLY A 38 -4.52 -15.62 -1.26
CA GLY A 38 -4.44 -16.94 -1.90
C GLY A 38 -4.44 -16.91 -3.43
N CYS A 39 -4.49 -15.73 -4.05
CA CYS A 39 -4.44 -15.55 -5.49
C CYS A 39 -3.01 -15.66 -6.02
N ALA A 40 -2.87 -16.02 -7.31
CA ALA A 40 -1.61 -15.84 -7.99
C ALA A 40 -1.27 -14.34 -8.06
N THR A 41 0.01 -14.00 -7.93
CA THR A 41 0.48 -12.59 -7.99
C THR A 41 0.17 -11.90 -9.31
N THR A 42 -0.10 -12.67 -10.38
CA THR A 42 -0.47 -12.18 -11.70
C THR A 42 -1.98 -12.18 -11.96
N ASP A 43 -2.80 -12.69 -11.04
CA ASP A 43 -4.26 -12.76 -11.20
C ASP A 43 -4.93 -11.54 -10.56
N ALA A 44 -4.91 -10.43 -11.30
CA ALA A 44 -5.52 -9.18 -10.87
C ALA A 44 -7.01 -9.33 -10.55
N GLY A 45 -7.74 -10.16 -11.32
CA GLY A 45 -9.17 -10.40 -11.10
C GLY A 45 -9.43 -11.05 -9.75
N CYS A 46 -8.71 -12.12 -9.44
CA CYS A 46 -8.78 -12.79 -8.14
C CYS A 46 -8.40 -11.85 -6.99
N ILE A 47 -7.29 -11.12 -7.13
CA ILE A 47 -6.80 -10.19 -6.10
C ILE A 47 -7.86 -9.13 -5.78
N CYS A 48 -8.45 -8.53 -6.82
CA CYS A 48 -9.40 -7.43 -6.69
C CYS A 48 -10.75 -7.82 -6.07
N ILE A 49 -11.15 -9.09 -6.15
CA ILE A 49 -12.37 -9.58 -5.49
C ILE A 49 -12.09 -10.23 -4.14
N SER A 50 -10.82 -10.35 -3.73
CA SER A 50 -10.44 -11.04 -2.52
C SER A 50 -10.72 -10.18 -1.28
N PRO A 51 -11.64 -10.58 -0.39
CA PRO A 51 -11.91 -9.82 0.83
C PRO A 51 -10.72 -9.84 1.79
N SER A 52 -9.91 -10.91 1.79
CA SER A 52 -8.70 -10.98 2.61
C SER A 52 -7.60 -10.06 2.10
N PHE A 53 -7.48 -9.89 0.78
CA PHE A 53 -6.60 -8.86 0.20
C PHE A 53 -6.99 -7.47 0.70
N LEU A 54 -8.26 -7.08 0.49
CA LEU A 54 -8.74 -5.74 0.81
C LEU A 54 -8.58 -5.41 2.30
N ALA A 55 -9.01 -6.32 3.19
CA ALA A 55 -8.89 -6.12 4.64
C ALA A 55 -7.42 -6.04 5.10
N SER A 56 -6.52 -6.83 4.51
CA SER A 56 -5.10 -6.81 4.87
C SER A 56 -4.42 -5.52 4.42
N VAL A 57 -4.73 -5.05 3.21
CA VAL A 57 -4.17 -3.80 2.68
C VAL A 57 -4.68 -2.62 3.49
N GLU A 58 -5.99 -2.52 3.74
CA GLU A 58 -6.59 -1.44 4.53
C GLU A 58 -5.99 -1.34 5.93
N ALA A 59 -5.89 -2.46 6.65
CA ALA A 59 -5.29 -2.47 7.98
C ALA A 59 -3.81 -2.05 7.97
N CYS A 60 -3.06 -2.48 6.95
CA CYS A 60 -1.65 -2.15 6.80
C CYS A 60 -1.45 -0.67 6.48
N ILE A 61 -2.12 -0.14 5.45
CA ILE A 61 -1.95 1.27 5.06
C ILE A 61 -2.46 2.23 6.14
N SER A 62 -3.47 1.85 6.93
CA SER A 62 -3.93 2.64 8.08
C SER A 62 -2.85 2.79 9.16
N THR A 63 -1.95 1.80 9.26
CA THR A 63 -0.87 1.76 10.25
C THR A 63 0.43 2.37 9.74
N ASP A 64 0.79 2.07 8.48
CA ASP A 64 2.14 2.31 7.95
C ASP A 64 2.22 3.45 6.92
N CYS A 65 1.08 3.96 6.44
CA CYS A 65 1.02 5.04 5.45
C CYS A 65 0.34 6.29 6.03
N ASP A 66 0.77 7.47 5.57
CA ASP A 66 0.04 8.71 5.85
C ASP A 66 -1.24 8.84 5.01
N ALA A 67 -2.06 9.84 5.30
CA ALA A 67 -3.34 10.01 4.63
C ALA A 67 -3.24 10.26 3.11
N LEU A 68 -2.15 10.89 2.64
CA LEU A 68 -1.93 11.12 1.20
C LEU A 68 -1.55 9.82 0.50
N ASP A 69 -0.67 9.04 1.12
CA ASP A 69 -0.25 7.74 0.60
C ASP A 69 -1.40 6.72 0.64
N GLN A 70 -2.23 6.75 1.68
CA GLN A 70 -3.46 5.96 1.72
C GLN A 70 -4.36 6.31 0.52
N ALA A 71 -4.68 7.59 0.32
CA ALA A 71 -5.52 8.02 -0.80
C ALA A 71 -4.93 7.65 -2.18
N ALA A 72 -3.63 7.81 -2.36
CA ALA A 72 -2.93 7.40 -3.58
C ALA A 72 -3.03 5.87 -3.81
N THR A 73 -2.85 5.08 -2.76
CA THR A 73 -2.97 3.61 -2.80
C THR A 73 -4.37 3.17 -3.19
N LEU A 74 -5.40 3.79 -2.62
CA LEU A 74 -6.79 3.49 -2.94
C LEU A 74 -7.15 3.87 -4.38
N SER A 75 -6.63 5.01 -4.86
CA SER A 75 -6.79 5.43 -6.26
C SER A 75 -6.12 4.46 -7.22
N PHE A 76 -4.91 3.99 -6.89
CA PHE A 76 -4.20 2.99 -7.67
C PHE A 76 -4.97 1.66 -7.71
N ALA A 77 -5.41 1.15 -6.56
CA ALA A 77 -6.16 -0.10 -6.47
C ALA A 77 -7.44 -0.05 -7.32
N THR A 78 -8.16 1.07 -7.27
CA THR A 78 -9.37 1.27 -8.08
C THR A 78 -9.08 1.20 -9.57
N GLN A 79 -8.02 1.88 -10.04
CA GLN A 79 -7.62 1.87 -11.45
C GLN A 79 -7.12 0.49 -11.90
N PHE A 80 -6.27 -0.15 -11.08
CA PHE A 80 -5.76 -1.50 -11.35
C PHE A 80 -6.88 -2.51 -11.51
N CYS A 81 -7.86 -2.50 -10.59
CA CYS A 81 -8.99 -3.41 -10.64
C CYS A 81 -9.93 -3.12 -11.80
N ALA A 82 -10.17 -1.85 -12.13
CA ALA A 82 -10.98 -1.47 -13.28
C ALA A 82 -10.39 -2.01 -14.60
N GLN A 83 -9.06 -2.02 -14.74
CA GLN A 83 -8.38 -2.60 -15.90
C GLN A 83 -8.57 -4.12 -15.99
N ALA A 84 -8.79 -4.80 -14.86
CA ALA A 84 -9.16 -6.21 -14.79
C ALA A 84 -10.68 -6.45 -14.93
N GLY A 85 -11.48 -5.42 -15.17
CA GLY A 85 -12.94 -5.50 -15.26
C GLY A 85 -13.65 -5.59 -13.91
N VAL A 86 -12.95 -5.34 -12.80
CA VAL A 86 -13.49 -5.39 -11.44
C VAL A 86 -13.67 -3.98 -10.89
N THR A 87 -14.89 -3.64 -10.46
CA THR A 87 -15.15 -2.41 -9.73
C THR A 87 -15.10 -2.70 -8.24
N ILE A 88 -14.12 -2.11 -7.53
CA ILE A 88 -14.03 -2.20 -6.07
C ILE A 88 -14.60 -0.93 -5.44
N SER A 89 -15.29 -1.07 -4.32
CA SER A 89 -15.74 0.07 -3.51
C SER A 89 -14.79 0.20 -2.34
N VAL A 90 -14.03 1.28 -2.33
CA VAL A 90 -13.03 1.51 -1.30
C VAL A 90 -13.64 2.37 -0.19
N PRO A 91 -13.55 1.96 1.09
CA PRO A 91 -13.99 2.81 2.19
C PRO A 91 -13.11 4.08 2.23
N SER A 92 -13.76 5.22 2.40
CA SER A 92 -13.16 6.56 2.49
C SER A 92 -12.75 6.91 3.90
#